data_AF-A0A4Y8CB08-F1
#
_entry.id   AF-A0A4Y8CB08-F1
#
_cell.length_a   1.000
_cell.length_b   1.000
_cell.length_c   1.000
_cell.angle_alpha   90.00
_cell.angle_beta   90.00
_cell.angle_gamma   90.00
#
_symmetry.space_group_name_H-M   'P 1'
#
loop_
_entity.id
_entity.type
_entity.pdbx_description
1 polymer ?
#
loop_
_entity_poly.entity_id
_entity_poly.type
_entity_poly.pdbx_seq_one_letter_code
_entity_poly.pdbx_strand_id
1 'polypeptide(L)'
;KIGMIGSCELMSCVAKNLSEFKPQNVVIDPVMFAKNGYALMPQENCDFFKQTIIKFADILTPNIPEAEFLCGFKIANEEQMIKAAKHLCSLGVKAVLLKGGHSEANANDVLYDGKEIYILKGERIETKNT
;
A
#
# COMPACT_ATOMS: atom_id res chain seq x y z
N LYS A 1 -13.50 -2.22 -1.96
CA LYS A 1 -12.17 -2.44 -1.37
C LYS A 1 -11.60 -3.73 -1.95
N ILE A 2 -10.32 -3.73 -2.33
CA ILE A 2 -9.58 -4.89 -2.80
C ILE A 2 -8.46 -5.13 -1.80
N GLY A 3 -8.35 -6.37 -1.30
CA GLY A 3 -7.28 -6.80 -0.39
C GLY A 3 -6.42 -7.87 -1.05
N MET A 4 -6.10 -8.92 -0.28
CA MET A 4 -5.34 -10.08 -0.77
C MET A 4 -5.97 -10.69 -2.04
N ILE A 5 -5.14 -10.88 -3.08
CA ILE A 5 -5.49 -11.60 -4.31
C ILE A 5 -4.51 -12.76 -4.48
N GLY A 6 -5.02 -14.00 -4.52
CA GLY A 6 -4.17 -15.18 -4.41
C GLY A 6 -3.36 -15.57 -5.65
N SER A 7 -3.64 -15.02 -6.84
CA SER A 7 -2.96 -15.39 -8.08
C SER A 7 -3.02 -14.32 -9.16
N CYS A 8 -2.13 -14.42 -10.16
CA CYS A 8 -2.10 -13.53 -11.33
C CYS A 8 -3.37 -13.62 -12.19
N GLU A 9 -3.99 -14.80 -12.28
CA GLU A 9 -5.26 -14.99 -12.99
C GLU A 9 -6.40 -14.21 -12.29
N LEU A 10 -6.46 -14.28 -10.96
CA LEU A 10 -7.42 -13.51 -10.18
C LEU A 10 -7.16 -12.01 -10.30
N MET A 11 -5.90 -11.56 -10.25
CA MET A 11 -5.55 -10.15 -10.48
C MET A 11 -5.99 -9.68 -11.87
N SER A 12 -5.79 -10.51 -12.90
CA SER A 12 -6.24 -10.20 -14.26
C SER A 12 -7.76 -10.05 -14.35
N CYS A 13 -8.51 -10.95 -13.69
CA CYS A 13 -9.95 -10.87 -13.60
C CYS A 13 -10.41 -9.59 -12.88
N VAL A 14 -9.79 -9.24 -11.75
CA VAL A 14 -10.08 -7.99 -11.02
C VAL A 14 -9.78 -6.77 -11.89
N ALA A 15 -8.61 -6.72 -12.54
CA ALA A 15 -8.23 -5.62 -13.43
C ALA A 15 -9.21 -5.42 -14.58
N LYS A 16 -9.67 -6.52 -15.20
CA LYS A 16 -10.69 -6.48 -16.26
C LYS A 16 -11.99 -5.84 -15.74
N ASN A 17 -12.50 -6.31 -14.60
CA ASN A 17 -13.75 -5.80 -14.03
C ASN A 17 -13.62 -4.32 -13.60
N LEU A 18 -12.49 -3.91 -13.04
CA LEU A 18 -12.24 -2.50 -12.70
C LEU A 18 -12.25 -1.60 -13.93
N SER A 19 -11.68 -2.06 -15.04
CA SER A 19 -11.68 -1.34 -16.31
C SER A 19 -13.07 -1.25 -16.94
N GLU A 20 -13.90 -2.28 -16.76
CA GLU A 20 -15.25 -2.36 -17.32
C GLU A 20 -16.24 -1.51 -16.53
N PHE A 21 -16.31 -1.70 -15.22
CA PHE A 21 -17.33 -1.07 -14.37
C PHE A 21 -16.93 0.33 -13.88
N LYS A 22 -15.63 0.67 -13.87
CA LYS A 22 -15.10 1.99 -13.48
C LYS A 22 -15.76 2.55 -12.20
N PRO A 23 -15.72 1.80 -11.08
CA PRO A 23 -16.29 2.28 -9.83
C PRO A 23 -15.66 3.62 -9.41
N GLN A 24 -16.44 4.47 -8.76
CA GLN A 24 -16.00 5.81 -8.36
C GLN A 24 -14.95 5.82 -7.23
N ASN A 25 -14.94 4.77 -6.40
CA ASN A 25 -14.09 4.68 -5.21
C ASN A 25 -13.44 3.29 -5.10
N VAL A 26 -12.13 3.23 -5.36
CA VAL A 26 -11.33 2.01 -5.33
C VAL A 26 -10.24 2.13 -4.28
N VAL A 27 -10.46 1.43 -3.16
CA VAL A 27 -9.45 1.21 -2.11
C VAL A 27 -8.68 -0.06 -2.45
N ILE A 28 -7.35 0.06 -2.59
CA ILE A 28 -6.45 -1.06 -2.84
C ILE A 28 -5.52 -1.23 -1.64
N ASP A 29 -5.62 -2.38 -0.97
CA ASP A 29 -4.78 -2.81 0.14
C ASP A 29 -3.89 -3.95 -0.38
N PRO A 30 -2.57 -3.73 -0.60
CA PRO A 30 -1.75 -4.65 -1.38
C PRO A 30 -1.54 -6.03 -0.74
N VAL A 31 -1.63 -6.14 0.60
CA VAL A 31 -1.54 -7.39 1.39
C VAL A 31 -0.46 -8.34 0.84
N MET A 32 0.78 -7.84 0.71
CA MET A 32 1.91 -8.60 0.16
C MET A 32 2.70 -9.33 1.24
N PHE A 33 2.73 -8.77 2.43
CA PHE A 33 3.51 -9.28 3.56
C PHE A 33 2.62 -9.45 4.78
N ALA A 34 2.83 -10.54 5.51
CA ALA A 34 2.24 -10.76 6.82
C ALA A 34 2.80 -9.73 7.81
N LYS A 35 2.14 -9.62 8.97
CA LYS A 35 2.52 -8.63 9.99
C LYS A 35 3.96 -8.77 10.50
N ASN A 36 4.54 -9.97 10.40
CA ASN A 36 5.92 -10.30 10.74
C ASN A 36 6.89 -10.25 9.53
N GLY A 37 6.45 -9.70 8.39
CA GLY A 37 7.27 -9.51 7.20
C GLY A 37 7.39 -10.74 6.29
N TYR A 38 6.76 -11.87 6.61
CA TYR A 38 6.76 -13.02 5.68
C TYR A 38 5.94 -12.70 4.43
N ALA A 39 6.48 -13.02 3.27
CA ALA A 39 5.77 -12.88 2.01
C ALA A 39 4.49 -13.75 2.02
N LEU A 40 3.34 -13.12 1.79
CA LEU A 40 2.05 -13.81 1.59
C LEU A 40 1.83 -14.19 0.13
N MET A 41 2.57 -13.56 -0.77
CA MET A 41 2.54 -13.82 -2.20
C MET A 41 3.96 -14.06 -2.73
N PRO A 42 4.14 -14.95 -3.72
CA PRO A 42 5.37 -15.04 -4.48
C PRO A 42 5.78 -13.68 -5.05
N GLN A 43 7.09 -13.47 -5.22
CA GLN A 43 7.66 -12.25 -5.78
C GLN A 43 7.01 -11.86 -7.13
N GLU A 44 6.80 -12.84 -8.01
CA GLU A 44 6.14 -12.65 -9.31
C GLU A 44 4.72 -12.06 -9.19
N ASN A 45 3.96 -12.46 -8.16
CA ASN A 45 2.61 -11.96 -7.92
C ASN A 45 2.65 -10.52 -7.42
N CYS A 46 3.64 -10.16 -6.59
CA CYS A 46 3.82 -8.78 -6.14
C CYS A 46 4.21 -7.86 -7.30
N ASP A 47 5.07 -8.33 -8.21
CA ASP A 47 5.45 -7.60 -9.42
C ASP A 47 4.26 -7.46 -10.39
N PHE A 48 3.48 -8.53 -10.57
CA PHE A 48 2.26 -8.50 -11.37
C PHE A 48 1.22 -7.54 -10.79
N PHE A 49 1.03 -7.53 -9.47
CA PHE A 49 0.16 -6.59 -8.78
C PHE A 49 0.57 -5.14 -9.06
N LYS A 50 1.87 -4.82 -8.94
CA LYS A 50 2.40 -3.48 -9.20
C LYS A 50 2.10 -3.02 -10.63
N GLN A 51 2.20 -3.91 -11.60
CA GLN A 51 1.98 -3.60 -13.03
C GLN A 51 0.49 -3.52 -13.42
N THR A 52 -0.39 -4.26 -12.74
CA THR A 52 -1.78 -4.45 -13.19
C THR A 52 -2.83 -3.79 -12.31
N ILE A 53 -2.68 -3.83 -10.99
CA ILE A 53 -3.71 -3.45 -10.03
C ILE A 53 -3.56 -2.00 -9.57
N ILE A 54 -2.34 -1.55 -9.25
CA ILE A 54 -2.09 -0.25 -8.58
C ILE A 54 -2.71 0.94 -9.31
N LYS A 55 -2.66 0.96 -10.65
CA LYS A 55 -3.20 2.06 -11.47
C LYS A 55 -4.70 2.32 -11.30
N PHE A 56 -5.44 1.38 -10.72
CA PHE A 56 -6.87 1.54 -10.47
C PHE A 56 -7.19 2.14 -9.10
N ALA A 57 -6.18 2.35 -8.24
CA ALA A 57 -6.39 2.85 -6.90
C ALA A 57 -6.76 4.34 -6.88
N ASP A 58 -7.93 4.64 -6.33
CA ASP A 58 -8.22 5.99 -5.82
C ASP A 58 -7.44 6.21 -4.51
N ILE A 59 -7.31 5.16 -3.70
CA ILE A 59 -6.41 5.16 -2.55
C ILE A 59 -5.68 3.82 -2.41
N LEU A 60 -4.36 3.88 -2.26
CA LEU A 60 -3.50 2.74 -1.94
C LEU A 60 -3.14 2.78 -0.45
N THR A 61 -3.23 1.64 0.25
CA THR A 61 -3.04 1.59 1.71
C THR A 61 -1.91 0.65 2.17
N PRO A 62 -0.65 0.83 1.71
CA PRO A 62 0.43 -0.09 2.04
C PRO A 62 0.89 0.09 3.50
N ASN A 63 1.40 -0.96 4.12
CA ASN A 63 2.27 -0.84 5.30
C ASN A 63 3.73 -0.53 4.87
N ILE A 64 4.64 -0.34 5.83
CA ILE A 64 6.05 -0.05 5.55
C ILE A 64 6.70 -1.12 4.66
N PRO A 65 6.71 -2.42 5.00
CA PRO A 65 7.30 -3.45 4.12
C PRO A 65 6.74 -3.46 2.69
N GLU A 66 5.43 -3.29 2.53
CA GLU A 66 4.76 -3.20 1.24
C GLU A 66 5.20 -1.95 0.45
N ALA A 67 5.31 -0.80 1.12
CA ALA A 67 5.76 0.44 0.51
C ALA A 67 7.24 0.36 0.10
N GLU A 68 8.10 -0.26 0.92
CA GLU A 68 9.51 -0.48 0.58
C GLU A 68 9.65 -1.33 -0.69
N PHE A 69 8.87 -2.42 -0.76
CA PHE A 69 8.81 -3.28 -1.93
C PHE A 69 8.38 -2.52 -3.19
N LEU A 70 7.28 -1.78 -3.09
CA LEU A 70 6.71 -1.05 -4.22
C LEU A 70 7.61 0.10 -4.69
N CYS A 71 8.31 0.76 -3.77
CA CYS A 71 9.20 1.89 -4.06
C CYS A 71 10.62 1.46 -4.46
N GLY A 72 11.07 0.27 -4.05
CA GLY A 72 12.44 -0.20 -4.24
C GLY A 72 13.47 0.47 -3.34
N PHE A 73 13.05 1.05 -2.21
CA PHE A 73 13.96 1.65 -1.22
C PHE A 73 13.46 1.47 0.22
N LYS A 74 14.38 1.57 1.19
CA LYS A 74 14.09 1.42 2.62
C LYS A 74 13.45 2.65 3.25
N ILE A 75 12.55 2.42 4.20
CA ILE A 75 11.79 3.44 4.92
C ILE A 75 12.03 3.24 6.43
N ALA A 76 12.84 4.12 7.01
CA ALA A 76 13.29 4.11 8.39
C ALA A 76 12.69 5.24 9.23
N ASN A 77 12.07 6.25 8.61
CA ASN A 77 11.50 7.40 9.31
C ASN A 77 10.34 8.04 8.54
N GLU A 78 9.65 8.98 9.20
CA GLU A 78 8.47 9.68 8.67
C GLU A 78 8.76 10.46 7.37
N GLU A 79 9.95 11.07 7.24
CA GLU A 79 10.36 11.76 6.01
C GLU A 79 10.43 10.79 4.82
N GLN A 80 10.96 9.58 5.04
CA GLN A 80 11.00 8.54 4.03
C GLN A 80 9.62 7.95 3.74
N MET A 81 8.71 7.92 4.73
CA MET A 81 7.31 7.56 4.50
C MET A 81 6.62 8.59 3.59
N ILE A 82 6.85 9.89 3.80
CA ILE A 82 6.35 10.96 2.93
C ILE A 82 6.92 10.81 1.50
N LYS A 83 8.22 10.55 1.37
CA LYS A 83 8.85 10.30 0.07
C LYS A 83 8.24 9.10 -0.63
N ALA A 84 8.00 8.01 0.09
CA ALA A 84 7.36 6.80 -0.43
C ALA A 84 5.92 7.07 -0.87
N ALA A 85 5.11 7.76 -0.05
CA ALA A 85 3.73 8.11 -0.41
C ALA A 85 3.67 8.94 -1.71
N LYS A 86 4.56 9.93 -1.86
CA LYS A 86 4.68 10.72 -3.10
C LYS A 86 5.12 9.88 -4.30
N HIS A 87 6.10 9.00 -4.10
CA HIS A 87 6.56 8.10 -5.16
C HIS A 87 5.44 7.16 -5.63
N LEU A 88 4.70 6.56 -4.71
CA LEU A 88 3.59 5.65 -5.03
C LEU A 88 2.44 6.39 -5.74
N CYS A 89 2.14 7.62 -5.34
CA CYS A 89 1.19 8.47 -6.07
C CYS A 89 1.63 8.73 -7.51
N SER A 90 2.95 8.91 -7.76
CA SER A 90 3.49 9.08 -9.11
C SER A 90 3.31 7.86 -10.03
N LEU A 91 2.98 6.68 -9.47
CA LEU A 91 2.65 5.47 -10.23
C LEU A 91 1.21 5.47 -10.79
N GLY A 92 0.47 6.56 -10.63
CA GLY A 92 -0.90 6.73 -11.15
C GLY A 92 -2.00 6.52 -10.10
N VAL A 93 -1.63 6.39 -8.82
CA VAL A 93 -2.57 6.34 -7.70
C VAL A 93 -2.99 7.76 -7.31
N LYS A 94 -4.27 8.00 -7.03
CA LYS A 94 -4.73 9.35 -6.64
C LYS A 94 -4.29 9.75 -5.22
N ALA A 95 -4.39 8.84 -4.26
CA ALA A 95 -3.98 9.07 -2.88
C ALA A 95 -3.29 7.85 -2.26
N VAL A 96 -2.43 8.06 -1.26
CA VAL A 96 -1.71 6.98 -0.55
C VAL A 96 -1.82 7.18 0.95
N LEU A 97 -2.33 6.17 1.66
CA LEU A 97 -2.30 6.08 3.12
C LEU A 97 -1.25 5.03 3.53
N LEU A 98 -0.04 5.49 3.81
CA LEU A 98 1.07 4.64 4.22
C LEU A 98 1.00 4.39 5.74
N LYS A 99 0.73 3.15 6.11
CA LYS A 99 0.50 2.72 7.50
C LYS A 99 1.83 2.59 8.24
N GLY A 100 2.00 3.32 9.34
CA GLY A 100 3.25 3.38 10.11
C GLY A 100 3.32 2.47 11.33
N GLY A 101 2.30 1.65 11.61
CA GLY A 101 2.26 0.73 12.76
C GLY A 101 3.46 -0.24 12.89
N HIS A 102 4.29 -0.37 11.85
CA HIS A 102 5.54 -1.14 11.85
C HIS A 102 6.79 -0.35 12.33
N SER A 103 6.69 0.97 12.52
CA SER A 103 7.78 1.81 13.03
C SER A 103 7.99 1.61 14.53
N GLU A 104 9.25 1.57 14.96
CA GLU A 104 9.63 1.39 16.38
C GLU A 104 9.41 2.65 17.23
N ALA A 105 9.37 3.83 16.61
CA ALA A 105 9.33 5.11 17.33
C ALA A 105 7.90 5.63 17.59
N ASN A 106 7.00 5.51 16.61
CA ASN A 106 5.60 5.91 16.70
C ASN A 106 4.76 5.10 15.70
N ALA A 107 3.44 5.13 15.83
CA ALA A 107 2.52 4.46 14.90
C ALA A 107 1.83 5.47 13.97
N ASN A 108 2.52 6.56 13.59
CA ASN A 108 1.94 7.58 12.73
C ASN A 108 1.71 7.04 11.33
N ASP A 109 0.53 7.28 10.76
CA ASP A 109 0.29 7.04 9.34
C ASP A 109 0.53 8.32 8.54
N VAL A 110 0.96 8.16 7.28
CA VAL A 110 1.13 9.26 6.33
C VAL A 110 0.07 9.15 5.24
N LEU A 111 -0.81 10.15 5.15
CA LEU A 111 -1.74 10.30 4.04
C LEU A 111 -1.21 11.37 3.08
N TYR A 112 -1.01 11.01 1.81
CA TYR A 112 -0.80 11.94 0.71
C TYR A 112 -2.01 11.89 -0.21
N ASP A 113 -2.73 13.00 -0.38
CA ASP A 113 -3.94 13.06 -1.22
C ASP A 113 -3.66 13.42 -2.70
N GLY A 114 -2.38 13.46 -3.07
CA GLY A 114 -1.91 13.93 -4.37
C GLY A 114 -1.52 15.41 -4.38
N LYS A 115 -1.77 16.16 -3.30
CA LYS A 115 -1.42 17.57 -3.13
C LYS A 115 -0.78 17.85 -1.77
N GLU A 116 -1.48 17.49 -0.72
CA GLU A 116 -1.13 17.78 0.67
C GLU A 116 -0.75 16.51 1.43
N ILE A 117 0.09 16.70 2.45
CA ILE A 117 0.52 15.64 3.37
C ILE A 117 -0.22 15.83 4.70
N TYR A 118 -0.80 14.75 5.20
CA TYR A 118 -1.42 14.68 6.52
C TYR A 118 -0.73 13.59 7.34
N ILE A 119 -0.24 13.96 8.52
CA ILE A 119 0.30 13.01 9.49
C ILE A 119 -0.81 12.66 10.46
N LEU A 120 -1.24 11.40 10.43
CA LEU A 120 -2.25 10.86 11.33
C LEU A 120 -1.51 10.26 12.53
N LYS A 121 -1.52 10.97 13.66
CA LYS A 121 -0.78 10.56 14.85
C LYS A 121 -1.38 9.28 15.43
N GLY A 122 -0.52 8.29 15.68
CA GLY A 122 -0.88 7.03 16.30
C GLY A 122 0.04 6.71 17.47
N GLU A 123 -0.53 6.29 18.58
CA GLU A 123 0.23 5.77 19.72
C GLU A 123 0.56 4.30 19.52
N ARG A 124 1.81 3.92 19.80
CA ARG A 124 2.21 2.52 19.79
C ARG A 124 1.75 1.88 21.10
N ILE A 125 0.88 0.89 21.00
CA ILE A 125 0.46 0.07 22.15
C ILE A 125 1.34 -1.17 22.17
N GLU A 126 2.13 -1.35 23.23
CA GLU A 126 2.90 -2.59 23.42
C GLU A 126 1.95 -3.75 23.72
N THR A 127 1.72 -4.59 22.71
CA THR A 127 0.89 -5.78 22.82
C THR A 127 1.37 -6.87 21.89
N LYS A 128 1.06 -8.13 22.24
CA LYS A 128 1.27 -9.29 21.36
C LYS A 128 0.15 -9.43 20.32
N ASN A 129 -0.93 -8.67 20.49
CA ASN A 129 -2.06 -8.63 19.56
C ASN A 129 -1.84 -7.53 18.53
N THR A 130 -2.27 -7.77 17.30
CA THR A 130 -2.16 -6.81 16.20
C THR A 130 -3.46 -6.72 15.45
#